data_AF-A0AAX2GX60-F1
#
_entry.id   AF-A0AAX2GX60-F1
#
_cell.length_a   1.000
_cell.length_b   1.000
_cell.length_c   1.000
_cell.angle_alpha   90.00
_cell.angle_beta   90.00
_cell.angle_gamma   90.00
#
_symmetry.space_group_name_H-M   'P 1'
#
loop_
_entity.id
_entity.type
_entity.pdbx_description
1 polymer ?
#
loop_
_entity_poly.entity_id
_entity_poly.type
_entity_poly.pdbx_seq_one_letter_code
_entity_poly.pdbx_strand_id
1 'polypeptide(L)'
;MERSSYGDNSPNWKYLQDPEFFYKGIEGDVENLTKEDVLASFVIGLEDGGGFMFIAPSNALYVIYSDLYVEKLANSFEEFMTYAVPKDELDSDWDEDDEYDEE
;
A
#
# COMPACT_ATOMS: atom_id res chain seq x y z
N MET A 1 5.56 3.63 -22.63
CA MET A 1 4.91 3.47 -21.31
C MET A 1 3.67 2.64 -21.53
N GLU A 2 3.75 1.34 -21.26
CA GLU A 2 2.56 0.50 -21.27
C GLU A 2 1.64 0.97 -20.14
N ARG A 3 0.44 1.40 -20.49
CA ARG A 3 -0.61 1.63 -19.51
C ARG A 3 -0.97 0.27 -18.96
N SER A 4 -0.51 -0.05 -17.76
CA SER A 4 -0.99 -1.21 -17.02
C SER A 4 -2.49 -1.07 -16.83
N SER A 5 -3.28 -1.70 -17.71
CA SER A 5 -4.71 -1.86 -17.50
C SER A 5 -4.86 -2.94 -16.43
N TYR A 6 -5.35 -2.56 -15.27
CA TYR A 6 -5.74 -3.49 -14.21
C TYR A 6 -7.06 -4.20 -14.60
N GLY A 7 -7.00 -4.99 -15.67
CA GLY A 7 -8.02 -5.97 -16.05
C GLY A 7 -7.55 -7.38 -15.65
N ASP A 8 -8.40 -8.38 -15.89
CA ASP A 8 -8.29 -9.80 -15.49
C ASP A 8 -6.96 -10.55 -15.80
N ASN A 9 -5.98 -9.87 -16.41
CA ASN A 9 -4.66 -10.35 -16.77
C ASN A 9 -3.53 -9.96 -15.80
N SER A 10 -3.80 -9.22 -14.71
CA SER A 10 -2.81 -9.08 -13.62
C SER A 10 -2.72 -10.41 -12.86
N PRO A 11 -1.55 -11.11 -12.85
CA PRO A 11 -1.42 -12.42 -12.21
C PRO A 11 -1.83 -12.41 -10.75
N ASN A 12 -1.59 -11.28 -10.09
CA ASN A 12 -1.78 -11.12 -8.66
C ASN A 12 -3.25 -10.93 -8.27
N TRP A 13 -4.08 -10.41 -9.19
CA TRP A 13 -5.51 -10.19 -8.95
C TRP A 13 -6.26 -11.50 -8.76
N LYS A 14 -5.86 -12.56 -9.47
CA LYS A 14 -6.48 -13.88 -9.37
C LYS A 14 -6.31 -14.50 -7.98
N TYR A 15 -5.20 -14.23 -7.32
CA TYR A 15 -4.96 -14.69 -5.96
C TYR A 15 -5.92 -14.02 -4.95
N LEU A 16 -6.24 -12.74 -5.14
CA LEU A 16 -7.23 -12.04 -4.30
C LEU A 16 -8.67 -12.54 -4.51
N GLN A 17 -8.94 -13.22 -5.62
CA GLN A 17 -10.24 -13.83 -5.90
C GLN A 17 -10.42 -15.22 -5.28
N ASP A 18 -9.37 -15.86 -4.78
CA ASP A 18 -9.39 -17.23 -4.28
C ASP A 18 -10.04 -17.31 -2.87
N PRO A 19 -11.12 -18.11 -2.67
CA PRO A 19 -11.79 -18.27 -1.37
C PRO A 19 -10.94 -18.89 -0.27
N GLU A 20 -9.90 -19.63 -0.62
CA GLU A 20 -9.03 -20.29 0.36
C GLU A 20 -7.74 -19.49 0.61
N PHE A 21 -7.71 -18.23 0.20
CA PHE A 21 -6.53 -17.40 0.27
C PHE A 21 -6.29 -16.79 1.65
N PHE A 22 -5.07 -16.94 2.17
CA PHE A 22 -4.69 -16.49 3.51
C PHE A 22 -3.75 -15.27 3.44
N TYR A 23 -4.14 -14.18 4.11
CA TYR A 23 -3.35 -12.96 4.25
C TYR A 23 -2.32 -13.08 5.38
N LYS A 24 -1.11 -12.55 5.16
CA LYS A 24 -0.06 -12.53 6.18
C LYS A 24 0.06 -11.14 6.77
N GLY A 25 -0.30 -11.00 8.05
CA GLY A 25 0.12 -9.84 8.86
C GLY A 25 1.52 -10.10 9.38
N ILE A 26 2.51 -9.35 8.91
CA ILE A 26 3.86 -9.38 9.46
C ILE A 26 4.08 -7.98 10.06
N GLU A 27 4.37 -7.88 11.35
CA GLU A 27 4.54 -6.63 12.12
C GLU A 27 3.28 -5.79 12.46
N GLY A 28 2.17 -5.91 11.74
CA GLY A 28 0.89 -5.28 12.10
C GLY A 28 -0.21 -6.31 12.26
N ASP A 29 -0.95 -6.30 13.38
CA ASP A 29 -2.22 -7.01 13.47
C ASP A 29 -3.12 -6.48 12.34
N VAL A 30 -3.31 -7.27 11.29
CA VAL A 30 -4.30 -6.98 10.25
C VAL A 30 -5.66 -7.31 10.86
N GLU A 31 -6.09 -6.47 11.81
CA GLU A 31 -7.39 -6.61 12.43
C GLU A 31 -8.45 -6.42 11.34
N ASN A 32 -9.10 -7.53 10.98
CA ASN A 32 -10.39 -7.57 10.28
C ASN A 32 -10.37 -7.27 8.77
N LEU A 33 -9.28 -7.52 8.03
CA LEU A 33 -9.38 -7.55 6.56
C LEU A 33 -9.79 -8.95 6.09
N THR A 34 -11.07 -9.13 5.76
CA THR A 34 -11.57 -10.40 5.22
C THR A 34 -11.42 -10.45 3.70
N LYS A 35 -11.56 -11.65 3.12
CA LYS A 35 -11.65 -11.80 1.66
C LYS A 35 -12.81 -11.00 1.07
N GLU A 36 -13.96 -10.99 1.73
CA GLU A 36 -15.14 -10.25 1.26
C GLU A 36 -14.85 -8.76 1.21
N ASP A 37 -14.12 -8.23 2.18
CA ASP A 37 -13.67 -6.84 2.18
C ASP A 37 -12.73 -6.56 0.99
N VAL A 38 -11.75 -7.43 0.74
CA VAL A 38 -10.82 -7.26 -0.41
C VAL A 38 -11.56 -7.31 -1.75
N LEU A 39 -12.52 -8.22 -1.91
CA LEU A 39 -13.33 -8.31 -3.12
C LEU A 39 -14.27 -7.12 -3.33
N ALA A 40 -14.74 -6.52 -2.23
CA ALA A 40 -15.57 -5.31 -2.26
C ALA A 40 -14.74 -4.01 -2.27
N SER A 41 -13.41 -4.11 -2.14
CA SER A 41 -12.51 -2.96 -2.11
C SER A 41 -12.29 -2.36 -3.49
N PHE A 42 -11.92 -1.08 -3.50
CA PHE A 42 -11.53 -0.38 -4.72
C PHE A 42 -10.02 -0.13 -4.74
N VAL A 43 -9.35 -0.54 -5.82
CA VAL A 43 -7.91 -0.31 -6.01
C VAL A 43 -7.68 1.15 -6.43
N ILE A 44 -6.86 1.87 -5.69
CA ILE A 44 -6.59 3.30 -5.91
C ILE A 44 -5.18 3.60 -6.39
N GLY A 45 -4.25 2.65 -6.29
CA GLY A 45 -2.89 2.88 -6.75
C GLY A 45 -1.95 1.70 -6.53
N LEU A 46 -0.69 1.96 -6.86
CA LEU A 46 0.43 1.04 -6.68
C LEU A 46 1.49 1.75 -5.83
N GLU A 47 2.02 1.05 -4.84
CA GLU A 47 3.14 1.48 -4.01
C GLU A 47 4.48 1.12 -4.69
N ASP A 48 5.54 1.87 -4.40
CA ASP A 48 6.92 1.69 -4.90
C ASP A 48 7.59 0.44 -4.29
N GLY A 49 6.94 -0.70 -4.47
CA GLY A 49 7.34 -2.03 -4.00
C GLY A 49 6.49 -3.14 -4.63
N GLY A 50 5.59 -2.76 -5.55
CA GLY A 50 4.65 -3.69 -6.20
C GLY A 50 3.41 -4.00 -5.34
N GLY A 51 3.19 -3.25 -4.26
CA GLY A 51 1.99 -3.33 -3.44
C GLY A 51 0.80 -2.66 -4.12
N PHE A 52 -0.37 -3.30 -4.06
CA PHE A 52 -1.63 -2.68 -4.49
C PHE A 52 -2.27 -1.96 -3.31
N MET A 53 -2.56 -0.67 -3.47
CA MET A 53 -3.29 0.12 -2.49
C MET A 53 -4.78 0.06 -2.76
N PHE A 54 -5.58 -0.17 -1.72
CA PHE A 54 -7.04 -0.26 -1.84
C PHE A 54 -7.76 0.37 -0.65
N ILE A 55 -8.99 0.80 -0.93
CA ILE A 55 -9.95 1.30 0.04
C ILE A 55 -10.94 0.19 0.34
N ALA A 56 -10.97 -0.26 1.59
CA ALA A 56 -11.91 -1.26 2.07
C ALA A 56 -13.32 -0.66 2.28
N PRO A 57 -14.38 -1.49 2.36
CA PRO A 57 -15.74 -1.01 2.66
C PRO A 57 -15.87 -0.24 3.99
N SER A 58 -14.95 -0.49 4.94
CA SER A 58 -14.81 0.25 6.19
C SER A 58 -14.22 1.66 6.03
N ASN A 59 -13.87 2.07 4.80
CA ASN A 59 -13.07 3.23 4.42
C ASN A 59 -11.60 3.20 4.81
N ALA A 60 -11.13 2.16 5.51
CA ALA A 60 -9.72 2.00 5.82
C ALA A 60 -8.90 1.72 4.55
N LEU A 61 -7.65 2.19 4.56
CA LEU A 61 -6.69 1.98 3.47
C LEU A 61 -5.68 0.92 3.86
N TYR A 62 -5.36 0.09 2.89
CA TYR A 62 -4.40 -0.99 3.04
C TYR A 62 -3.56 -1.11 1.77
N VAL A 63 -2.39 -1.71 1.90
CA VAL A 63 -1.56 -2.19 0.80
C VAL A 63 -1.38 -3.70 0.91
N ILE A 64 -1.49 -4.41 -0.21
CA ILE A 64 -1.22 -5.85 -0.34
C ILE A 64 -0.08 -6.03 -1.32
N TYR A 65 0.98 -6.66 -0.85
CA TYR A 65 2.16 -6.97 -1.64
C TYR A 65 2.04 -8.32 -2.35
N SER A 66 2.93 -8.55 -3.31
CA SER A 66 2.94 -9.79 -4.11
C SER A 66 3.20 -11.07 -3.30
N ASP A 67 3.87 -10.94 -2.15
CA ASP A 67 4.12 -12.01 -1.18
C ASP A 67 2.99 -12.17 -0.15
N LEU A 68 1.91 -11.40 -0.34
CA LEU A 68 0.67 -11.42 0.43
C LEU A 68 0.81 -10.84 1.83
N TYR A 69 1.90 -10.10 2.04
CA TYR A 69 1.99 -9.19 3.16
C TYR A 69 0.94 -8.10 3.01
N VAL A 70 0.23 -7.85 4.11
CA VAL A 70 -0.82 -6.84 4.19
C VAL A 70 -0.48 -5.84 5.26
N GLU A 71 -0.53 -4.57 4.90
CA GLU A 71 -0.29 -3.47 5.80
C GLU A 71 -1.47 -2.51 5.77
N LYS A 72 -1.91 -2.05 6.95
CA LYS A 72 -2.92 -1.01 7.07
C LYS A 72 -2.24 0.34 7.06
N LEU A 73 -2.59 1.16 6.09
CA LEU A 73 -2.02 2.49 5.89
C LEU A 73 -2.76 3.56 6.71
N ALA A 74 -4.10 3.45 6.83
CA ALA A 74 -4.93 4.41 7.56
C ALA A 74 -6.32 3.82 7.89
N ASN A 75 -7.04 4.44 8.84
CA ASN A 75 -8.44 4.11 9.13
C ASN A 75 -9.43 4.78 8.18
N SER A 76 -9.03 5.85 7.49
CA SER A 76 -9.85 6.51 6.47
C SER A 76 -9.00 7.12 5.35
N PHE A 77 -9.63 7.46 4.23
CA PHE A 77 -8.97 8.18 3.15
C PHE A 77 -8.50 9.58 3.58
N GLU A 78 -9.29 10.29 4.40
CA GLU A 78 -8.91 11.60 4.94
C GLU A 78 -7.69 11.51 5.85
N GLU A 79 -7.61 10.48 6.70
CA GLU A 79 -6.44 10.25 7.55
C GLU A 79 -5.19 10.00 6.69
N PHE A 80 -5.32 9.14 5.68
CA PHE A 80 -4.24 8.89 4.73
C PHE A 80 -3.75 10.19 4.06
N MET A 81 -4.66 11.03 3.57
CA MET A 81 -4.31 12.30 2.94
C MET A 81 -3.72 13.32 3.92
N THR A 82 -3.98 13.21 5.22
CA THR A 82 -3.42 14.11 6.24
C THR A 82 -1.95 13.82 6.50
N TYR A 83 -1.54 12.54 6.43
CA TYR A 83 -0.18 12.10 6.69
C TYR A 83 0.64 11.82 5.42
N ALA A 84 -0.01 11.77 4.26
CA ALA A 84 0.68 11.65 2.98
C ALA A 84 1.48 12.93 2.71
N VAL A 85 2.80 12.83 2.83
CA VAL A 85 3.73 13.91 2.49
C VAL A 85 4.20 13.72 1.05
N PRO A 86 4.25 14.77 0.21
CA PRO A 86 4.82 14.69 -1.12
C PRO A 86 6.26 14.18 -1.07
N LYS A 87 6.65 13.34 -2.03
CA LYS A 87 8.01 12.77 -2.11
C LYS A 87 9.10 13.85 -2.11
N ASP A 88 8.82 14.99 -2.73
CA ASP A 88 9.73 16.15 -2.82
C ASP A 88 9.98 16.84 -1.45
N GLU A 89 9.16 16.57 -0.44
CA GLU A 89 9.31 17.09 0.93
C GLU A 89 9.98 16.07 1.88
N LEU A 90 10.25 14.84 1.43
CA LEU A 90 10.99 13.83 2.21
C LEU A 90 12.50 13.89 1.98
N ASP A 91 12.93 14.36 0.82
CA ASP A 91 14.34 14.48 0.44
C ASP A 91 15.01 15.75 1.03
N SER A 92 14.26 16.65 1.69
CA SER A 92 14.80 17.92 2.20
C SER A 92 15.47 17.84 3.58
N ASP A 93 15.36 16.71 4.27
CA ASP A 93 15.81 16.58 5.67
C ASP A 93 17.14 15.79 5.82
N TRP A 94 17.84 15.47 4.72
CA TRP A 94 19.10 14.71 4.76
C TRP A 94 20.35 15.47 4.27
N ASP A 95 20.26 16.77 4.04
CA ASP A 95 21.45 17.62 3.92
C ASP A 95 21.91 18.02 5.35
N GLU A 96 22.31 17.04 6.16
CA GLU A 96 23.08 17.33 7.39
C GLU A 96 24.50 17.74 6.95
N ASP A 97 24.85 18.97 7.31
CA ASP A 97 26.10 19.67 7.09
C ASP A 97 27.33 18.84 7.53
N ASP A 98 27.95 18.10 6.61
CA ASP A 98 29.31 17.58 6.79
C ASP A 98 30.31 18.53 6.08
N GLU A 99 30.39 19.78 6.57
CA GLU A 99 31.49 20.70 6.26
C GLU A 99 32.73 20.24 7.06
N TYR A 100 33.47 19.27 6.51
CA TYR A 100 34.80 18.94 7.02
C TYR A 100 35.77 20.08 6.64
N ASP A 101 36.11 20.91 7.62
CA ASP A 101 37.26 21.81 7.55
C ASP A 101 38.54 20.97 7.33
N GLU A 102 39.11 21.02 6.13
CA GLU A 102 40.48 20.54 5.87
C GLU A 102 41.49 21.59 6.40
N GLU A 103 42.22 21.24 7.46
CA GLU A 103 43.40 21.98 7.95
C GLU A 103 44.58 21.99 6.96
#